data_AF-A0A938BXY7-F1
#
_entry.id   AF-A0A938BXY7-F1
#
_cell.length_a   1.000
_cell.length_b   1.000
_cell.length_c   1.000
_cell.angle_alpha   90.00
_cell.angle_beta   90.00
_cell.angle_gamma   90.00
#
_symmetry.space_group_name_H-M   'P 1'
#
loop_
_entity.id
_entity.type
_entity.pdbx_description
1 polymer ?
#
loop_
_entity_poly.entity_id
_entity_poly.type
_entity_poly.pdbx_seq_one_letter_code
_entity_poly.pdbx_strand_id
1 'polypeptide(L)'
;MSGSALTVNGRTYQWPQQPLVVVCIDGCEPDYITQAVQAGAAPWFRRVLEHGSSFNADSVVPSFTNPNNLSIVTGVPPSVHGICGNY
;
A
#
# COMPACT_ATOMS: atom_id res chain seq x y z
N MET A 1 -15.42 -18.75 -4.57
CA MET A 1 -16.05 -18.09 -5.73
C MET A 1 -14.95 -17.35 -6.48
N SER A 2 -14.68 -17.70 -7.73
CA SER A 2 -13.74 -16.95 -8.56
C SER A 2 -14.54 -15.85 -9.26
N GLY A 3 -14.29 -14.59 -8.93
CA GLY A 3 -14.87 -13.47 -9.65
C GLY A 3 -14.13 -13.22 -10.97
N SER A 4 -14.74 -12.46 -11.87
CA SER A 4 -14.10 -12.01 -13.10
C SER A 4 -13.11 -10.87 -12.82
N ALA A 5 -12.17 -10.64 -13.74
CA ALA A 5 -11.30 -9.47 -13.68
C ALA A 5 -12.13 -8.17 -13.62
N LEU A 6 -11.68 -7.22 -12.80
CA LEU A 6 -12.33 -5.94 -12.56
C LEU A 6 -11.56 -4.83 -13.27
N THR A 7 -12.22 -3.92 -13.96
CA THR A 7 -11.58 -2.71 -14.49
C THR A 7 -12.07 -1.49 -13.74
N VAL A 8 -11.15 -0.77 -13.11
CA VAL A 8 -11.43 0.43 -12.29
C VAL A 8 -10.38 1.49 -12.63
N ASN A 9 -10.81 2.72 -12.90
CA ASN A 9 -9.94 3.86 -13.22
C ASN A 9 -8.90 3.58 -14.31
N GLY A 10 -9.30 2.85 -15.36
CA GLY A 10 -8.42 2.51 -16.49
C GLY A 10 -7.40 1.40 -16.20
N ARG A 11 -7.50 0.72 -15.05
CA ARG A 11 -6.63 -0.39 -14.66
C ARG A 11 -7.45 -1.67 -14.50
N THR A 12 -6.94 -2.78 -15.03
CA THR A 12 -7.56 -4.10 -14.88
C THR A 12 -6.87 -4.88 -13.76
N TYR A 13 -7.65 -5.33 -12.78
CA TYR A 13 -7.24 -6.11 -11.63
C TYR A 13 -7.78 -7.53 -11.78
N GLN A 14 -6.92 -8.53 -11.68
CA GLN A 14 -7.34 -9.93 -11.65
C GLN A 14 -8.03 -10.22 -10.33
N TRP A 15 -9.12 -10.99 -10.38
CA TRP A 15 -9.78 -11.41 -9.15
C TRP A 15 -8.84 -12.29 -8.33
N PRO A 16 -8.65 -12.01 -7.03
CA PRO A 16 -7.70 -12.77 -6.23
C PRO A 16 -8.23 -14.19 -5.97
N GLN A 17 -7.36 -15.19 -6.10
CA GLN A 17 -7.72 -16.60 -5.88
C GLN A 17 -7.86 -16.97 -4.40
N GLN A 18 -7.36 -16.10 -3.52
CA GLN A 18 -7.43 -16.21 -2.07
C GLN A 18 -7.76 -14.83 -1.49
N PRO A 19 -8.29 -14.72 -0.26
CA PRO A 19 -8.53 -13.43 0.37
C PRO A 19 -7.28 -12.55 0.33
N LEU A 20 -7.40 -11.34 -0.21
CA LEU A 20 -6.31 -10.39 -0.35
C LEU A 20 -6.55 -9.20 0.60
N VAL A 21 -5.54 -8.87 1.38
CA VAL A 21 -5.56 -7.74 2.33
C VAL A 21 -4.43 -6.79 1.99
N VAL A 22 -4.74 -5.50 1.93
CA VAL A 22 -3.77 -4.42 1.81
C VAL A 22 -3.81 -3.62 3.11
N VAL A 23 -2.63 -3.33 3.67
CA VAL A 23 -2.48 -2.57 4.91
C VAL A 23 -1.67 -1.31 4.62
N CYS A 24 -2.25 -0.14 4.87
CA CYS A 24 -1.54 1.12 4.92
C CYS A 24 -1.18 1.41 6.39
N ILE A 25 0.12 1.50 6.69
CA ILE A 25 0.61 1.90 8.02
C ILE A 25 0.96 3.38 7.93
N ASP A 26 0.11 4.24 8.48
CA ASP A 26 0.29 5.69 8.37
C ASP A 26 1.61 6.15 9.02
N GLY A 27 2.32 7.07 8.36
CA GLY A 27 3.60 7.60 8.81
C GLY A 27 4.73 6.56 8.94
N CYS A 28 4.61 5.39 8.30
CA CYS A 28 5.60 4.33 8.40
C CYS A 28 6.79 4.55 7.47
N GLU A 29 7.71 5.41 7.88
CA GLU A 29 9.05 5.48 7.30
C GLU A 29 9.69 4.07 7.30
N PRO A 30 10.26 3.59 6.18
CA PRO A 30 10.84 2.24 6.07
C PRO A 30 11.77 1.84 7.22
N ASP A 31 12.54 2.77 7.77
CA ASP A 31 13.47 2.51 8.87
C ASP A 31 12.78 2.07 10.17
N TYR A 32 11.51 2.43 10.42
CA TYR A 32 10.78 1.92 11.58
C TYR A 32 10.69 0.39 11.57
N ILE A 33 10.44 -0.21 10.40
CA ILE A 33 10.36 -1.67 10.25
C ILE A 33 11.76 -2.26 10.40
N THR A 34 12.76 -1.69 9.73
CA THR A 34 14.15 -2.18 9.77
C THR A 34 14.68 -2.21 11.21
N GLN A 35 14.50 -1.12 11.97
CA GLN A 35 14.96 -1.05 13.36
C GLN A 35 14.20 -2.03 14.27
N ALA A 36 12.88 -2.18 14.11
CA ALA A 36 12.10 -3.15 14.87
C ALA A 36 12.53 -4.60 14.60
N VAL A 37 12.92 -4.92 13.36
CA VAL A 37 13.47 -6.23 12.99
C VAL A 37 14.86 -6.44 13.58
N GLN A 38 15.72 -5.42 13.57
CA GLN A 38 17.05 -5.47 14.18
C GLN A 38 16.98 -5.66 15.70
N ALA A 39 16.05 -4.97 16.37
CA ALA A 39 15.78 -5.10 17.80
C ALA A 39 15.12 -6.45 18.18
N GLY A 40 14.77 -7.29 17.21
CA GLY A 40 14.10 -8.57 17.45
C GLY A 40 12.62 -8.45 17.85
N ALA A 41 12.02 -7.26 17.76
CA ALA A 41 10.64 -6.99 18.14
C ALA A 41 9.62 -7.32 17.04
N ALA A 42 10.08 -7.51 15.79
CA ALA A 42 9.22 -7.71 14.62
C ALA A 42 9.53 -9.02 13.85
N PRO A 43 9.33 -10.20 14.47
CA PRO A 43 9.70 -11.49 13.85
C PRO A 43 8.91 -11.83 12.57
N TRP A 44 7.68 -11.34 12.44
CA TRP A 44 6.90 -11.52 11.22
C TRP A 44 7.50 -10.73 10.04
N PHE A 45 7.83 -9.45 10.25
CA PHE A 45 8.48 -8.62 9.24
C PHE A 45 9.86 -9.17 8.84
N ARG A 46 10.63 -9.72 9.79
CA ARG A 46 11.90 -10.41 9.46
C ARG A 46 11.69 -11.49 8.40
N ARG A 47 10.70 -12.36 8.59
CA ARG A 47 10.40 -13.43 7.61
C ARG A 47 9.98 -12.88 6.26
N VAL A 48 9.21 -11.79 6.22
CA VAL A 48 8.79 -11.14 4.96
C VAL A 48 9.97 -10.54 4.22
N LEU A 49 10.92 -9.92 4.93
CA LEU A 49 12.14 -9.37 4.31
C LEU A 49 13.05 -10.47 3.74
N GLU A 50 13.10 -11.64 4.37
CA GLU A 50 13.96 -12.76 3.94
C GLU A 50 13.34 -13.63 2.83
N HIS A 51 12.02 -13.86 2.89
CA HIS A 51 11.35 -14.87 2.04
C HIS A 51 10.18 -14.31 1.21
N GLY A 52 9.79 -13.07 1.47
CA GLY A 52 8.72 -12.38 0.76
C GLY A 52 9.25 -11.46 -0.33
N SER A 53 8.50 -10.39 -0.59
CA SER A 53 8.91 -9.32 -1.49
C SER A 53 8.85 -7.99 -0.75
N SER A 54 9.91 -7.20 -0.86
CA SER A 54 10.06 -5.90 -0.19
C SER A 54 10.60 -4.90 -1.19
N PHE A 55 9.91 -3.76 -1.31
CA PHE A 55 10.26 -2.70 -2.26
C PHE A 55 10.00 -1.35 -1.61
N ASN A 56 10.80 -0.35 -1.99
CA ASN A 56 10.46 1.04 -1.74
C ASN A 56 9.51 1.53 -2.82
N ALA A 57 8.58 2.39 -2.45
CA ALA A 57 7.62 3.02 -3.36
C ALA A 57 7.49 4.50 -3.03
N ASP A 58 7.29 5.32 -4.05
CA ASP A 58 7.04 6.74 -3.88
C ASP A 58 5.58 6.99 -3.52
N SER A 59 5.38 7.80 -2.49
CA SER A 59 4.05 8.31 -2.14
C SER A 59 3.64 9.46 -3.07
N VAL A 60 2.35 9.78 -3.07
CA VAL A 60 1.85 11.00 -3.70
C VAL A 60 2.33 12.22 -2.92
N VAL A 61 2.67 13.29 -3.65
CA VAL A 61 2.94 14.62 -3.10
C VAL A 61 1.70 15.51 -3.28
N PRO A 62 1.24 16.22 -2.23
CA PRO A 62 1.78 16.24 -0.87
C PRO A 62 1.57 14.90 -0.14
N SER A 63 2.57 14.50 0.66
CA SER A 63 2.60 13.22 1.39
C SER A 63 1.67 13.24 2.62
N PHE A 64 0.42 13.60 2.39
CA PHE A 64 -0.65 13.65 3.38
C PHE A 64 -1.48 12.36 3.35
N THR A 65 -2.08 12.06 4.49
CA THR A 65 -2.93 10.87 4.71
C THR A 65 -4.08 10.78 3.70
N ASN A 66 -4.88 11.85 3.55
CA ASN A 66 -6.07 11.82 2.69
C ASN A 66 -5.74 11.58 1.21
N PRO A 67 -4.83 12.35 0.57
CA PRO A 67 -4.43 12.10 -0.82
C PRO A 67 -3.91 10.67 -1.03
N ASN A 68 -3.01 10.20 -0.16
CA ASN A 68 -2.37 8.89 -0.33
C ASN A 68 -3.34 7.73 -0.11
N ASN A 69 -4.19 7.77 0.93
CA ASN A 69 -5.16 6.71 1.16
C ASN A 69 -6.16 6.62 0.00
N LEU A 70 -6.60 7.76 -0.54
CA LEU A 70 -7.48 7.77 -1.70
C LEU A 70 -6.77 7.27 -2.96
N SER A 71 -5.50 7.60 -3.16
CA SER A 71 -4.71 7.04 -4.26
C SER A 71 -4.54 5.52 -4.15
N ILE A 72 -4.35 4.97 -2.95
CA ILE A 72 -4.22 3.52 -2.73
C ILE A 72 -5.54 2.79 -3.07
N VAL A 73 -6.68 3.26 -2.56
CA VAL A 73 -7.96 2.57 -2.75
C VAL A 73 -8.54 2.75 -4.15
N THR A 74 -8.13 3.80 -4.88
CA THR A 74 -8.57 4.04 -6.26
C THR A 74 -7.56 3.60 -7.32
N GLY A 75 -6.28 3.42 -6.95
CA GLY A 75 -5.21 3.03 -7.86
C GLY A 75 -4.78 4.12 -8.85
N VAL A 76 -5.09 5.38 -8.58
CA VAL A 76 -4.80 6.55 -9.45
C VAL A 76 -4.34 7.77 -8.62
N PRO A 77 -3.68 8.79 -9.21
CA PRO A 77 -3.22 9.97 -8.48
C PRO A 77 -4.35 10.98 -8.17
N PRO A 78 -4.09 12.00 -7.32
CA PRO A 78 -5.09 13.02 -6.97
C PRO A 78 -5.66 13.81 -8.14
N SER A 79 -4.90 13.96 -9.24
CA SER A 79 -5.42 14.58 -10.46
C SER A 79 -6.58 13.82 -11.09
N VAL A 80 -6.81 12.57 -10.69
CA VAL A 80 -7.93 11.73 -11.14
C VAL A 80 -9.02 11.61 -10.06
N HIS A 81 -8.66 11.29 -8.81
CA HIS A 81 -9.66 11.10 -7.75
C HIS A 81 -10.05 12.39 -7.00
N GLY A 82 -9.40 13.51 -7.27
CA GLY A 82 -9.78 14.85 -6.78
C GLY A 82 -9.35 15.23 -5.36
N ILE A 83 -8.93 14.26 -4.54
CA ILE A 83 -8.54 14.50 -3.14
C ILE A 83 -7.03 14.79 -3.05
N CYS A 84 -6.65 16.07 -3.00
CA CYS A 84 -5.25 16.51 -2.94
C CYS A 84 -4.85 17.19 -1.61
N GLY A 85 -5.78 17.27 -0.65
CA GLY A 85 -5.57 17.86 0.67
C GLY A 85 -6.78 17.65 1.57
N ASN A 86 -6.91 18.49 2.61
CA ASN A 86 -8.01 18.40 3.58
C ASN A 86 -9.06 19.51 3.43
N TYR A 87 -8.70 20.67 2.87
CA TYR A 87 -9.57 21.83 2.64
C TYR A 87 -9.05 22.69 1.49
#